data_AF-A0A7X7HQV9-F1
#
_entry.id   AF-A0A7X7HQV9-F1
#
_cell.length_a   1.000
_cell.length_b   1.000
_cell.length_c   1.000
_cell.angle_alpha   90.00
_cell.angle_beta   90.00
_cell.angle_gamma   90.00
#
_symmetry.space_group_name_H-M   'P 1'
#
loop_
_entity.id
_entity.type
_entity.pdbx_description
1 polymer ?
#
loop_
_entity_poly.entity_id
_entity_poly.type
_entity_poly.pdbx_seq_one_letter_code
_entity_poly.pdbx_strand_id
1 'polypeptide(L)' 'MLHAVDHALAVEDIGEDPDRWLVIGPARAANLLELVVLLTADGEQLIIHAMPMRPQYRRLLER' A
#
# COMPACT_ATOMS: atom_id res chain seq x y z
N MET A 1 -9.62 -0.55 -4.22
CA MET A 1 -8.42 0.02 -3.56
C MET A 1 -8.57 -0.01 -2.05
N LEU A 2 -9.66 0.51 -1.46
CA LEU A 2 -9.91 0.42 0.00
C LEU A 2 -9.78 -1.00 0.56
N HIS A 3 -10.35 -2.01 -0.10
CA HIS A 3 -10.19 -3.41 0.33
C HIS A 3 -8.73 -3.87 0.47
N ALA A 4 -7.82 -3.37 -0.38
CA ALA A 4 -6.40 -3.72 -0.27
C ALA A 4 -5.70 -3.01 0.91
N VAL A 5 -6.21 -1.85 1.32
CA VAL A 5 -5.75 -1.16 2.54
C VAL A 5 -6.31 -1.86 3.78
N ASP A 6 -7.61 -2.16 3.80
CA ASP A 6 -8.28 -2.80 4.93
C ASP A 6 -7.77 -4.22 5.21
N HIS A 7 -7.25 -4.90 4.18
CA HIS A 7 -6.70 -6.24 4.25
C HIS A 7 -5.21 -6.28 3.88
N ALA A 8 -4.47 -5.24 4.25
CA ALA A 8 -3.04 -5.15 3.99
C ALA A 8 -2.29 -6.38 4.52
N LEU A 9 -1.44 -6.94 3.67
CA LEU A 9 -0.54 -8.05 3.98
C LEU A 9 0.85 -7.56 4.39
N ALA A 10 1.27 -6.42 3.83
CA ALA A 10 2.49 -5.73 4.23
C ALA A 10 2.27 -4.22 4.16
N VAL A 11 2.89 -3.52 5.11
CA VAL A 11 2.93 -2.06 5.19
C VAL A 11 4.36 -1.67 5.50
N GLU A 12 4.95 -0.86 4.62
CA GLU A 12 6.33 -0.38 4.76
C GLU A 12 6.36 1.14 4.65
N ASP A 13 7.16 1.78 5.49
CA ASP A 13 7.48 3.19 5.35
C ASP A 13 8.43 3.36 4.15
N ILE A 14 8.10 4.28 3.24
CA ILE A 14 8.88 4.55 2.03
C ILE A 14 9.28 6.02 1.88
N GLY A 15 9.06 6.83 2.91
CA GLY A 15 9.63 8.16 2.99
C GLY A 15 8.80 9.16 3.75
N GLU A 16 9.50 10.20 4.16
CA GLU A 16 9.00 11.31 4.97
C GLU A 16 8.78 12.56 4.09
N ASP A 17 7.99 13.51 4.60
CA ASP A 17 7.65 14.82 4.03
C ASP A 17 7.27 14.83 2.52
N PRO A 18 6.01 14.51 2.18
CA PRO A 18 4.95 14.04 3.06
C PRO A 18 5.13 12.56 3.44
N ASP A 19 4.58 12.15 4.58
CA ASP A 19 4.64 10.76 5.07
C ASP A 19 3.97 9.81 4.07
N ARG A 20 4.74 8.84 3.56
CA ARG A 20 4.30 7.89 2.54
C ARG A 20 4.52 6.46 2.98
N TRP A 21 3.48 5.69 2.77
CA TRP A 21 3.45 4.26 3.09
C TRP A 21 3.22 3.45 1.83
N LEU A 22 4.03 2.41 1.66
CA LEU A 22 3.77 1.34 0.72
C LEU A 22 2.84 0.33 1.38
N VAL A 23 1.70 0.06 0.74
CA VAL A 23 0.75 -0.94 1.20
C VAL A 23 0.62 -2.02 0.14
N ILE A 24 0.85 -3.27 0.53
CA ILE A 24 0.60 -4.45 -0.30
C ILE A 24 -0.65 -5.15 0.23
N GLY A 25 -1.64 -5.35 -0.63
CA GLY A 25 -2.88 -6.03 -0.23
C GLY A 25 -3.72 -6.54 -1.39
N PRO A 26 -4.69 -7.43 -1.13
CA PRO A 26 -5.56 -7.99 -2.15
C PRO A 26 -6.61 -6.98 -2.60
N ALA A 27 -6.85 -6.88 -3.90
CA ALA A 27 -8.09 -6.30 -4.40
C ALA A 27 -9.25 -7.28 -4.23
N ARG A 28 -10.48 -6.80 -4.41
CA ARG A 28 -11.68 -7.67 -4.37
C ARG A 28 -11.67 -8.79 -5.42
N ALA A 29 -10.91 -8.62 -6.51
CA ALA A 29 -10.71 -9.63 -7.54
C ALA A 29 -9.52 -10.59 -7.22
N ALA A 30 -9.04 -10.60 -5.98
CA ALA A 30 -7.93 -11.42 -5.47
C ALA A 30 -6.55 -11.16 -6.10
N ASN A 31 -6.40 -10.19 -7.00
CA ASN A 31 -5.09 -9.73 -7.45
C ASN A 31 -4.42 -8.88 -6.35
N LEU A 32 -3.13 -9.09 -6.13
CA LEU A 32 -2.35 -8.26 -5.20
C LEU A 32 -2.08 -6.90 -5.84
N LEU A 33 -2.28 -5.85 -5.05
CA LEU A 33 -1.98 -4.47 -5.40
C LEU A 33 -0.82 -3.95 -4.57
N GLU A 34 -0.06 -3.08 -5.20
CA GLU A 34 0.89 -2.17 -4.58
C GLU A 34 0.27 -0.78 -4.57
N LEU A 35 0.13 -0.19 -3.38
CA LEU A 35 -0.45 1.12 -3.17
C LEU A 35 0.58 2.05 -2.52
N VAL A 36 0.53 3.34 -2.87
CA VAL A 36 1.17 4.38 -2.08
C VAL A 36 0.10 5.21 -1.41
N VAL A 37 0.14 5.24 -0.08
CA VAL A 37 -0.75 6.02 0.78
C VAL A 37 0.04 7.18 1.35
N LEU A 38 -0.46 8.39 1.17
CA LEU A 38 0.06 9.60 1.77
C LEU A 38 -0.78 9.92 3.01
N LEU A 39 -0.13 10.23 4.13
CA LEU A 39 -0.79 10.76 5.31
C LEU A 39 -0.66 12.29 5.31
N THR A 40 -1.78 13.01 5.32
CA THR A 40 -1.77 14.47 5.37
C THR A 40 -1.48 14.96 6.79
N ALA A 41 -1.09 16.23 6.92
CA ALA A 41 -0.90 16.86 8.23
C ALA A 41 -2.18 16.84 9.10
N ASP A 42 -3.36 16.79 8.46
CA ASP A 42 -4.67 16.71 9.13
C ASP A 42 -5.07 15.26 9.48
N GLY A 43 -4.21 14.28 9.20
CA GLY A 43 -4.43 12.85 9.50
C GLY A 43 -5.27 12.11 8.46
N GLU A 44 -5.54 12.71 7.30
CA GLU A 44 -6.25 12.04 6.21
C GLU A 44 -5.32 11.10 5.43
N GLN A 45 -5.85 9.97 4.98
CA GLN A 45 -5.12 9.02 4.14
C GLN A 45 -5.54 9.16 2.67
N LEU A 46 -4.58 9.47 1.81
CA LEU A 46 -4.79 9.64 0.38
C LEU A 46 -4.05 8.54 -0.39
N ILE A 47 -4.78 7.74 -1.16
CA ILE A 47 -4.15 6.78 -2.08
C ILE A 47 -3.74 7.56 -3.34
N ILE A 48 -2.43 7.78 -3.52
CA ILE A 48 -1.87 8.53 -4.64
C ILE A 48 -1.31 7.63 -5.75
N HIS A 49 -1.21 6.33 -5.49
CA HIS A 49 -0.75 5.33 -6.46
C HIS A 49 -1.42 3.98 -6.21
N ALA A 50 -1.77 3.27 -7.28
CA ALA A 50 -2.32 1.92 -7.22
C ALA A 50 -2.05 1.14 -8.50
N MET A 51 -1.35 0.01 -8.40
CA MET A 51 -1.06 -0.87 -9.54
C MET A 51 -1.01 -2.35 -9.10
N PRO A 52 -1.06 -3.31 -10.03
CA PRO A 52 -0.72 -4.70 -9.72
C PRO A 52 0.65 -4.78 -9.04
N MET A 53 0.75 -5.62 -8.00
CA MET A 53 1.98 -5.75 -7.22
C MET A 53 3.15 -6.19 -8.11
N ARG A 54 4.24 -5.41 -8.07
CA ARG A 54 5.46 -5.74 -8.81
C ARG A 54 6.23 -6.89 -8.13
N PRO A 55 6.93 -7.77 -8.88
CA PRO A 55 7.63 -8.93 -8.32
C PRO A 55 8.63 -8.62 -7.20
N GLN A 56 9.27 -7.44 -7.24
CA GLN A 56 10.25 -7.01 -6.24
C GLN A 56 9.68 -6.93 -4.80
N TYR A 57 8.37 -6.78 -4.66
CA TYR A 57 7.70 -6.71 -3.36
C TYR A 57 7.26 -8.06 -2.80
N ARG A 58 7.48 -9.17 -3.53
CA ARG A 58 7.17 -10.52 -3.02
C ARG A 58 7.88 -10.84 -1.71
N ARG A 59 9.12 -10.36 -1.54
CA ARG A 59 9.90 -10.51 -0.31
C ARG A 59 9.18 -9.98 0.94
N LEU A 60 8.26 -9.02 0.78
CA LEU A 60 7.48 -8.47 1.89
C LEU A 60 6.38 -9.43 2.37
N LEU A 61 6.08 -10.47 1.60
CA LEU A 61 5.04 -11.46 1.88
C LEU A 61 5.60 -12.81 2.39
N GLU A 62 6.92 -12.99 2.38
CA GLU A 62 7.59 -14.27 2.70
C GLU A 62 7.88 -14.44 4.21
N ARG A 63 6.98 -13.95 5.08
CA ARG A 63 7.11 -14.09 6.54
C ARG A 63 6.70 -15.47 7.04
#